data_AF-A0A815UEJ7-F1
#
_entry.id   AF-A0A815UEJ7-F1
#
_cell.length_a   1.000
_cell.length_b   1.000
_cell.length_c   1.000
_cell.angle_alpha   90.00
_cell.angle_beta   90.00
_cell.angle_gamma   90.00
#
_symmetry.space_group_name_H-M   'P 1'
#
loop_
_entity.id
_entity.type
_entity.pdbx_description
1 polymer ?
#
loop_
_entity_poly.entity_id
_entity_poly.type
_entity_poly.pdbx_seq_one_letter_code
_entity_poly.pdbx_strand_id
1 'polypeptide(L)'
;MVLSNIGGDINIYILKRINYWACHIRGYLHFVFLNSIYLSYVLQSGFRLLRIVFHKYKYLRTIYSFSFFILVQWIASFLFILPILIGDHNYASFVVYLPQEFYCSVPITSIRGTIFIILSAYFIPLCCIGVTYLWIIIHVQYRNRQSMLIPISVQRKTKRDNIIIKRICIVMIVLSSLGIIPCSFVIVYIMTNYLHWASYRVSWMTVSISFALITLSSLYHDDVDDDDIRFISKLIVNIVESNDIFERSAGNIRIEVNELGCFFDKTNITLADGSMRPLNLLTVGEEVLVYLSSGKTQKSRVLTIFHHQRSSVRFLEIYTVNKQEPLRLTPLHSILIKKNTKKQSSFHYSFAHKVAIGDFVFSSELKSLRVINIKEIILYNQTISTPLTFEGNIIVNNLIASCYATYRHKFMHMLTLPLRYWYQIEMFSHFNYFIVHLIDFYSKINF
;
A
#
# COMPACT_ATOMS: atom_id res chain seq x y z
N MET A 1 -5.71 -11.26 -36.41
CA MET A 1 -5.93 -10.11 -37.31
C MET A 1 -7.06 -9.17 -36.86
N VAL A 2 -7.75 -9.40 -35.73
CA VAL A 2 -8.99 -8.65 -35.35
C VAL A 2 -8.84 -7.76 -34.10
N LEU A 3 -7.66 -7.65 -33.50
CA LEU A 3 -7.44 -6.79 -32.31
C LEU A 3 -6.73 -5.46 -32.62
N SER A 4 -6.72 -5.01 -33.88
CA SER A 4 -5.93 -3.86 -34.35
C SER A 4 -6.66 -2.50 -34.37
N ASN A 5 -7.67 -2.25 -33.53
CA ASN A 5 -8.44 -0.99 -33.63
C ASN A 5 -8.80 -0.32 -32.31
N ILE A 6 -7.78 0.15 -31.59
CA ILE A 6 -7.93 1.31 -30.68
C ILE A 6 -6.83 2.36 -30.93
N GLY A 7 -5.63 1.95 -31.39
CA GLY A 7 -4.50 2.84 -31.70
C GLY A 7 -4.45 3.43 -33.11
N GLY A 8 -5.36 3.00 -34.01
CA GLY A 8 -5.40 3.43 -35.41
C GLY A 8 -4.33 2.73 -36.27
N ASP A 9 -4.77 1.81 -37.13
CA ASP A 9 -3.91 1.15 -38.12
C ASP A 9 -3.30 2.20 -39.08
N ILE A 10 -1.98 2.28 -39.14
CA ILE A 10 -1.29 2.90 -40.27
C ILE A 10 -0.59 1.79 -41.04
N ASN A 11 -1.25 1.29 -42.08
CA ASN A 11 -0.64 0.35 -43.01
C ASN A 11 0.69 0.93 -43.51
N ILE A 12 1.78 0.16 -43.41
CA ILE A 12 3.14 0.59 -43.78
C ILE A 12 3.24 1.09 -45.23
N TYR A 13 2.38 0.57 -46.12
CA TYR A 13 2.26 1.00 -47.51
C TYR A 13 1.63 2.40 -47.66
N ILE A 14 0.76 2.79 -46.72
CA ILE A 14 0.20 4.14 -46.61
C ILE A 14 1.20 5.07 -45.91
N LEU A 15 2.03 4.54 -45.01
CA LEU A 15 3.00 5.29 -44.21
C LEU A 15 4.16 5.87 -45.03
N LYS A 16 4.59 5.19 -46.12
CA LYS A 16 5.52 5.79 -47.11
C LYS A 16 4.98 7.09 -47.75
N ARG A 17 3.66 7.33 -47.67
CA ARG A 17 2.96 8.52 -48.19
C ARG A 17 2.55 9.50 -47.10
N ILE A 18 2.48 9.06 -45.84
CA ILE A 18 2.10 9.89 -44.68
C ILE A 18 3.36 10.52 -44.08
N ASN A 19 3.41 11.85 -44.12
CA ASN A 19 4.45 12.70 -43.54
C ASN A 19 4.94 12.18 -42.17
N TYR A 20 6.26 12.06 -42.01
CA TYR A 20 6.95 11.77 -40.73
C TYR A 20 6.28 12.47 -39.53
N TRP A 21 5.97 13.75 -39.68
CA TRP A 21 5.28 14.60 -38.70
C TRP A 21 3.93 14.07 -38.22
N ALA A 22 3.15 13.40 -39.07
CA ALA A 22 1.83 12.88 -38.69
C ALA A 22 1.94 11.74 -37.66
N CYS A 23 3.01 10.94 -37.69
CA CYS A 23 3.24 9.90 -36.70
C CYS A 23 3.56 10.50 -35.31
N HIS A 24 4.46 11.49 -35.28
CA HIS A 24 4.83 12.19 -34.05
C HIS A 24 3.65 12.91 -33.42
N ILE A 25 2.85 13.63 -34.23
CA ILE A 25 1.65 14.32 -33.76
C ILE A 25 0.63 13.33 -33.21
N ARG A 26 0.40 12.19 -33.88
CA ARG A 26 -0.53 11.16 -33.40
C ARG A 26 -0.10 10.58 -32.05
N GLY A 27 1.16 10.18 -31.92
CA GLY A 27 1.68 9.67 -30.65
C GLY A 27 1.62 10.72 -29.54
N TYR A 28 1.97 11.97 -29.84
CA TYR A 28 1.84 13.09 -28.92
C TYR A 28 0.40 13.32 -28.45
N LEU A 29 -0.56 13.40 -29.38
CA LEU A 29 -1.98 13.56 -29.05
C LEU A 29 -2.51 12.41 -28.19
N HIS A 30 -1.98 11.20 -28.40
CA HIS A 30 -2.32 10.07 -27.55
C HIS A 30 -1.92 10.31 -26.08
N PHE A 31 -0.68 10.74 -25.83
CA PHE A 31 -0.23 11.03 -24.47
C PHE A 31 -0.90 12.27 -23.87
N VAL A 32 -1.21 13.29 -24.68
CA VAL A 32 -2.01 14.45 -24.25
C VAL A 32 -3.39 14.00 -23.79
N PHE A 33 -4.03 13.09 -24.52
CA PHE A 33 -5.34 12.54 -24.15
C PHE A 33 -5.27 11.76 -22.82
N LEU A 34 -4.30 10.85 -22.67
CA LEU A 34 -4.11 10.11 -21.43
C LEU A 34 -3.84 11.05 -20.24
N ASN A 35 -2.95 12.03 -20.40
CA ASN A 35 -2.66 13.01 -19.36
C ASN A 35 -3.89 13.87 -19.02
N SER A 36 -4.69 14.25 -20.03
CA SER A 36 -5.93 15.02 -19.84
C SER A 36 -6.95 14.30 -18.96
N ILE A 37 -7.00 12.97 -19.04
CA ILE A 37 -7.88 12.14 -18.20
C ILE A 37 -7.44 12.23 -16.73
N TYR A 38 -6.15 12.06 -16.45
CA TYR A 38 -5.62 12.21 -15.09
C TYR A 38 -5.81 13.62 -14.55
N LEU A 39 -5.51 14.65 -15.35
CA LEU A 39 -5.72 16.04 -14.95
C LEU A 39 -7.21 16.38 -14.76
N SER A 40 -8.12 15.73 -15.47
CA SER A 40 -9.56 15.86 -15.23
C SER A 40 -9.94 15.35 -13.83
N TYR A 41 -9.33 14.26 -13.36
CA TYR A 41 -9.54 13.78 -11.99
C TYR A 41 -8.87 14.68 -10.94
N VAL A 42 -7.70 15.25 -11.23
CA VAL A 42 -7.08 16.29 -10.40
C VAL A 42 -8.04 17.48 -10.28
N LEU A 43 -8.60 17.96 -11.40
CA LEU A 43 -9.54 19.08 -11.40
C LEU A 43 -10.81 18.78 -10.60
N GLN A 44 -11.38 17.57 -10.76
CA GLN A 44 -12.53 17.13 -9.96
C GLN A 44 -12.21 17.08 -8.45
N SER A 45 -11.02 16.60 -8.08
CA SER A 45 -10.56 16.56 -6.69
C SER A 45 -10.35 17.98 -6.11
N GLY A 46 -9.75 18.88 -6.88
CA GLY A 46 -9.58 20.29 -6.52
C GLY A 46 -10.90 21.01 -6.34
N PHE A 47 -11.88 20.78 -7.22
CA PHE A 47 -13.22 21.37 -7.07
C PHE A 47 -13.93 20.90 -5.79
N ARG A 48 -13.76 19.62 -5.43
CA ARG A 48 -14.29 19.07 -4.17
C ARG A 48 -13.60 19.70 -2.96
N LEU A 49 -12.29 19.87 -3.01
CA LEU A 49 -11.52 20.57 -1.99
C LEU A 49 -12.02 22.00 -1.81
N LEU A 50 -12.21 22.73 -2.91
CA LEU A 50 -12.76 24.09 -2.89
C LEU A 50 -14.16 24.14 -2.28
N ARG A 51 -15.02 23.16 -2.59
CA ARG A 51 -16.39 23.09 -2.06
C ARG A 51 -16.45 22.75 -0.57
N ILE A 52 -15.60 21.83 -0.09
CA ILE A 52 -15.66 21.29 1.27
C ILE A 52 -14.87 22.16 2.25
N VAL A 53 -13.60 22.44 1.95
CA VAL A 53 -12.68 23.17 2.83
C VAL A 53 -12.89 24.67 2.65
N PHE A 54 -12.82 25.15 1.40
CA PHE A 54 -12.84 26.57 1.06
C PHE A 54 -14.24 27.11 0.76
N HIS A 55 -15.23 26.69 1.54
CA HIS A 55 -16.63 27.03 1.35
C HIS A 55 -16.94 28.55 1.37
N LYS A 56 -16.03 29.38 1.91
CA LYS A 56 -16.14 30.85 1.96
C LYS A 56 -15.98 31.52 0.57
N TYR A 57 -15.19 30.95 -0.34
CA TYR A 57 -14.91 31.54 -1.64
C TYR A 57 -15.95 31.11 -2.69
N LYS A 58 -17.13 31.73 -2.65
CA LYS A 58 -18.26 31.38 -3.53
C LYS A 58 -17.95 31.56 -5.03
N TYR A 59 -17.08 32.51 -5.40
CA TYR A 59 -16.74 32.81 -6.79
C TYR A 59 -16.07 31.61 -7.51
N LEU A 60 -15.18 30.88 -6.81
CA LEU A 60 -14.46 29.71 -7.35
C LEU A 60 -15.36 28.49 -7.64
N ARG A 61 -16.61 28.51 -7.15
CA ARG A 61 -17.58 27.43 -7.29
C ARG A 61 -18.63 27.70 -8.37
N THR A 62 -18.47 28.77 -9.14
CA THR A 62 -19.37 29.09 -10.24
C THR A 62 -19.09 28.18 -11.44
N ILE A 63 -20.11 28.00 -12.31
CA ILE A 63 -19.95 27.24 -13.55
C ILE A 63 -18.90 27.88 -14.46
N TYR A 64 -18.79 29.21 -14.44
CA TYR A 64 -17.80 29.97 -15.21
C TYR A 64 -16.36 29.66 -14.76
N SER A 65 -16.10 29.64 -13.46
CA SER A 65 -14.79 29.23 -12.94
C SER A 65 -14.47 27.78 -13.29
N PHE A 66 -15.46 26.89 -13.23
CA PHE A 66 -15.26 25.49 -13.60
C PHE A 66 -14.91 25.32 -15.09
N SER A 67 -15.64 25.99 -15.99
CA SER A 67 -15.34 26.01 -17.42
C SER A 67 -13.96 26.60 -17.72
N PHE A 68 -13.57 27.66 -17.01
CA PHE A 68 -12.24 28.25 -17.12
C PHE A 68 -11.14 27.24 -16.74
N PHE A 69 -11.29 26.53 -15.62
CA PHE A 69 -10.32 25.52 -15.21
C PHE A 69 -10.23 24.32 -16.16
N ILE A 70 -11.32 23.94 -16.84
CA ILE A 70 -11.28 22.91 -17.90
C ILE A 70 -10.41 23.38 -19.07
N LEU A 71 -10.57 24.62 -19.52
CA LEU A 71 -9.75 25.17 -20.61
C LEU A 71 -8.27 25.21 -20.21
N VAL A 72 -7.98 25.69 -19.00
CA VAL A 72 -6.62 25.70 -18.45
C VAL A 72 -6.05 24.28 -18.36
N GLN A 73 -6.85 23.31 -17.94
CA GLN A 73 -6.44 21.91 -17.86
C GLN A 73 -6.05 21.33 -19.22
N TRP A 74 -6.81 21.60 -20.28
CA TRP A 74 -6.43 21.16 -21.62
C TRP A 74 -5.16 21.82 -22.12
N ILE A 75 -5.02 23.13 -21.95
CA ILE A 75 -3.79 23.85 -22.29
C ILE A 75 -2.59 23.24 -21.54
N ALA A 76 -2.75 23.00 -20.24
CA ALA A 76 -1.73 22.32 -19.43
C ALA A 76 -1.42 20.91 -19.95
N SER A 77 -2.42 20.14 -20.38
CA SER A 77 -2.20 18.80 -20.95
C SER A 77 -1.30 18.82 -22.19
N PHE A 78 -1.50 19.79 -23.09
CA PHE A 78 -0.65 19.97 -24.27
C PHE A 78 0.76 20.41 -23.85
N LEU A 79 0.88 21.46 -23.03
CA LEU A 79 2.18 22.01 -22.65
C LEU A 79 3.04 21.02 -21.85
N PHE A 80 2.45 20.27 -20.91
CA PHE A 80 3.19 19.32 -20.09
C PHE A 80 3.73 18.12 -20.88
N ILE A 81 3.03 17.67 -21.92
CA ILE A 81 3.45 16.53 -22.74
C ILE A 81 4.37 16.95 -23.89
N LEU A 82 4.43 18.25 -24.21
CA LEU A 82 5.26 18.78 -25.29
C LEU A 82 6.72 18.29 -25.30
N PRO A 83 7.41 18.11 -24.15
CA PRO A 83 8.79 17.60 -24.13
C PRO A 83 8.97 16.21 -24.77
N ILE A 84 7.92 15.42 -24.94
CA ILE A 84 8.00 14.12 -25.63
C ILE A 84 8.37 14.26 -27.12
N LEU A 85 8.08 15.42 -27.71
CA LEU A 85 8.41 15.75 -29.10
C LEU A 85 9.87 16.18 -29.23
N ILE A 86 10.54 16.52 -28.11
CA ILE A 86 11.96 16.86 -28.08
C ILE A 86 12.72 15.57 -27.78
N GLY A 87 13.46 15.07 -28.76
CA GLY A 87 14.20 13.83 -28.62
C GLY A 87 15.55 14.00 -27.93
N ASP A 88 16.40 12.99 -28.10
CA ASP A 88 17.73 12.88 -27.49
C ASP A 88 18.78 12.73 -28.60
N HIS A 89 20.06 12.55 -28.27
CA HIS A 89 21.15 12.40 -29.25
C HIS A 89 20.89 11.31 -30.32
N ASN A 90 20.06 10.30 -30.03
CA ASN A 90 19.76 9.18 -30.92
C ASN A 90 18.46 9.35 -31.74
N TYR A 91 17.55 10.25 -31.36
CA TYR A 91 16.24 10.39 -31.99
C TYR A 91 15.77 11.85 -31.99
N ALA A 92 15.15 12.33 -33.07
CA ALA A 92 14.60 13.69 -33.12
C ALA A 92 13.40 13.91 -32.15
N SER A 93 12.71 12.84 -31.77
CA SER A 93 11.64 12.84 -30.75
C SER A 93 11.60 11.50 -30.01
N PHE A 94 11.02 11.43 -28.82
CA PHE A 94 10.80 10.16 -28.13
C PHE A 94 9.70 9.29 -28.76
N VAL A 95 8.81 9.88 -29.57
CA VAL A 95 7.76 9.16 -30.28
C VAL A 95 8.32 8.52 -31.54
N VAL A 96 8.12 7.22 -31.72
CA VAL A 96 8.58 6.47 -32.89
C VAL A 96 7.45 5.57 -33.40
N TYR A 97 7.46 5.25 -34.70
CA TYR A 97 6.58 4.23 -35.25
C TYR A 97 7.03 2.84 -34.80
N LEU A 98 6.11 2.07 -34.19
CA LEU A 98 6.35 0.70 -33.74
C LEU A 98 5.89 -0.28 -34.85
N PRO A 99 6.81 -0.89 -35.62
CA PRO A 99 6.44 -1.67 -36.81
C PRO A 99 5.70 -2.97 -36.49
N GLN A 100 5.93 -3.56 -35.32
CA GLN A 100 5.24 -4.78 -34.88
C GLN A 100 3.82 -4.52 -34.35
N GLU A 101 3.56 -3.27 -33.97
CA GLU A 101 2.31 -2.86 -33.33
C GLU A 101 1.44 -1.93 -34.21
N PHE A 102 2.00 -1.41 -35.30
CA PHE A 102 1.31 -0.57 -36.30
C PHE A 102 0.79 0.80 -35.79
N TYR A 103 1.37 1.33 -34.70
CA TYR A 103 1.04 2.68 -34.19
C TYR A 103 2.29 3.46 -33.74
N CYS A 104 2.11 4.76 -33.49
CA CYS A 104 3.16 5.69 -33.07
C CYS A 104 3.11 5.92 -31.56
N SER A 105 4.21 5.65 -30.85
CA SER A 105 4.28 5.80 -29.40
C SER A 105 5.73 5.91 -28.93
N VAL A 106 5.92 6.22 -27.64
CA VAL A 106 7.23 6.07 -27.01
C VAL A 106 7.50 4.58 -26.80
N PRO A 107 8.61 4.04 -27.34
CA PRO A 107 8.95 2.66 -27.11
C PRO A 107 9.35 2.47 -25.64
N ILE A 108 8.89 1.39 -25.00
CA ILE A 108 9.26 0.97 -23.63
C ILE A 108 10.78 0.83 -23.49
N THR A 109 11.48 0.55 -24.58
CA THR A 109 12.94 0.47 -24.63
C THR A 109 13.63 1.82 -24.40
N SER A 110 12.95 2.94 -24.68
CA SER A 110 13.44 4.28 -24.38
C SER A 110 13.18 4.62 -22.92
N ILE A 111 14.17 4.36 -22.07
CA ILE A 111 14.09 4.56 -20.61
C ILE A 111 13.71 6.02 -20.28
N ARG A 112 14.37 7.01 -20.90
CA ARG A 112 14.13 8.44 -20.63
C ARG A 112 12.71 8.87 -20.97
N GLY A 113 12.25 8.57 -22.18
CA GLY A 113 10.90 8.90 -22.62
C GLY A 113 9.83 8.17 -21.79
N THR A 114 10.08 6.91 -21.45
CA THR A 114 9.14 6.10 -20.67
C THR A 114 9.03 6.59 -19.21
N ILE A 115 10.15 6.89 -18.56
CA ILE A 115 10.15 7.48 -17.21
C ILE A 115 9.43 8.83 -17.21
N PHE A 116 9.69 9.68 -18.21
CA PHE A 116 9.01 10.96 -18.34
C PHE A 116 7.49 10.80 -18.43
N ILE A 117 6.99 9.86 -19.23
CA ILE A 117 5.56 9.57 -19.33
C ILE A 117 4.99 9.02 -18.02
N ILE A 118 5.68 8.09 -17.36
CA ILE A 118 5.23 7.53 -16.08
C ILE A 118 5.13 8.63 -15.02
N LEU A 119 6.09 9.54 -14.96
CA LEU A 119 6.07 10.62 -13.99
C LEU A 119 4.99 11.66 -14.31
N SER A 120 4.98 12.16 -15.55
CA SER A 120 4.12 13.29 -15.95
C SER A 120 2.66 12.90 -16.15
N ALA A 121 2.40 11.78 -16.82
CA ALA A 121 1.04 11.36 -17.17
C ALA A 121 0.38 10.48 -16.10
N TYR A 122 1.12 9.98 -15.11
CA TYR A 122 0.59 9.04 -14.12
C TYR A 122 0.94 9.40 -12.66
N PHE A 123 2.21 9.36 -12.27
CA PHE A 123 2.62 9.48 -10.87
C PHE A 123 2.26 10.85 -10.27
N ILE A 124 2.65 11.95 -10.92
CA ILE A 124 2.40 13.31 -10.42
C ILE A 124 0.89 13.58 -10.26
N PRO A 125 0.03 13.35 -11.28
CA PRO A 125 -1.41 13.52 -11.12
C PRO A 125 -2.01 12.65 -10.00
N LEU A 126 -1.57 11.40 -9.87
CA LEU A 126 -2.07 10.50 -8.83
C LEU A 126 -1.69 10.99 -7.42
N CYS A 127 -0.47 11.48 -7.23
CA CYS A 127 -0.04 12.12 -5.98
C CYS A 127 -0.86 13.38 -5.68
N CYS A 128 -1.12 14.24 -6.66
CA CYS A 128 -1.97 15.43 -6.50
C CYS A 128 -3.39 15.05 -6.03
N ILE A 129 -3.97 14.00 -6.63
CA ILE A 129 -5.27 13.45 -6.20
C ILE A 129 -5.19 12.93 -4.76
N GLY A 130 -4.15 12.15 -4.42
CA GLY A 130 -3.97 11.61 -3.07
C GLY A 130 -3.85 12.70 -2.00
N VAL A 131 -3.04 13.73 -2.24
CA VAL A 131 -2.83 14.85 -1.31
C VAL A 131 -4.11 15.66 -1.12
N THR A 132 -4.82 15.99 -2.21
CA THR A 132 -6.07 16.77 -2.11
C THR A 132 -7.14 16.03 -1.29
N TYR A 133 -7.29 14.72 -1.48
CA TYR A 133 -8.25 13.92 -0.70
C TYR A 133 -7.82 13.67 0.73
N LEU A 134 -6.52 13.44 0.98
CA LEU A 134 -5.99 13.38 2.34
C LEU A 134 -6.36 14.64 3.11
N TRP A 135 -6.20 15.81 2.48
CA TRP A 135 -6.53 17.09 3.10
C TRP A 135 -8.03 17.27 3.35
N ILE A 136 -8.88 16.87 2.39
CA ILE A 136 -10.34 16.86 2.56
C ILE A 136 -10.74 15.99 3.76
N ILE A 137 -10.18 14.77 3.87
CA ILE A 137 -10.49 13.82 4.94
C ILE A 137 -10.10 14.40 6.30
N ILE A 138 -8.87 14.92 6.43
CA ILE A 138 -8.39 15.55 7.66
C ILE A 138 -9.31 16.71 8.06
N HIS A 139 -9.68 17.58 7.11
CA HIS A 139 -10.55 18.73 7.40
C HIS A 139 -11.96 18.30 7.84
N VAL A 140 -12.57 17.33 7.16
CA VAL A 140 -13.90 16.81 7.52
C VAL A 140 -13.88 16.15 8.89
N GLN A 141 -12.82 15.41 9.22
CA GLN A 141 -12.68 14.76 10.52
C GLN A 141 -12.46 15.77 11.64
N TYR A 142 -11.62 16.79 11.44
CA TYR A 142 -11.44 17.88 12.39
C TYR A 142 -12.78 18.57 12.70
N ARG A 143 -13.56 18.88 11.65
CA ARG A 143 -14.90 19.47 11.80
C ARG A 143 -15.89 18.54 12.52
N ASN A 144 -15.87 17.24 12.22
CA ASN A 144 -16.72 16.25 12.87
C ASN A 144 -16.37 16.08 14.36
N ARG A 145 -15.08 16.17 14.74
CA ARG A 145 -14.65 16.11 16.15
C ARG A 145 -15.14 17.31 16.97
N GLN A 146 -15.20 18.49 16.37
CA GLN A 146 -15.66 19.70 17.05
C GLN A 146 -17.19 19.78 17.22
N SER A 147 -17.94 18.90 16.58
CA SER A 147 -19.41 18.94 16.57
C SER A 147 -19.97 17.82 17.44
N MET A 148 -19.92 17.98 18.77
CA MET A 148 -20.48 17.00 19.73
C MET A 148 -22.00 17.09 19.95
N LEU A 149 -22.72 17.95 19.21
CA LEU A 149 -24.19 18.04 19.23
C LEU A 149 -24.68 18.34 17.80
N ILE A 150 -25.00 17.31 17.00
CA ILE A 150 -25.23 17.47 15.55
C ILE A 150 -26.72 17.28 15.16
N PRO A 151 -27.36 18.27 14.50
CA PRO A 151 -28.71 18.14 13.94
C PRO A 151 -28.77 17.21 12.71
N ILE A 152 -29.92 16.58 12.48
CA ILE A 152 -30.20 15.57 11.42
C ILE A 152 -29.79 16.04 10.00
N SER A 153 -29.84 17.35 9.73
CA SER A 153 -29.43 17.95 8.45
C SER A 153 -27.92 17.80 8.17
N VAL A 154 -27.09 17.82 9.21
CA VAL A 154 -25.64 17.64 9.11
C VAL A 154 -25.30 16.16 8.99
N GLN A 155 -26.02 15.24 9.66
CA GLN A 155 -25.87 13.80 9.45
C GLN A 155 -26.15 13.39 8.00
N ARG A 156 -27.21 13.94 7.37
CA ARG A 156 -27.50 13.74 5.94
C ARG A 156 -26.43 14.33 5.02
N LYS A 157 -25.67 15.33 5.48
CA LYS A 157 -24.54 15.89 4.73
C LYS A 157 -23.32 14.98 4.82
N THR A 158 -22.98 14.50 6.02
CA THR A 158 -21.89 13.53 6.27
C THR A 158 -22.11 12.21 5.52
N LYS A 159 -23.35 11.71 5.44
CA LYS A 159 -23.67 10.50 4.67
C LYS A 159 -23.45 10.68 3.16
N ARG A 160 -23.81 11.84 2.61
CA ARG A 160 -23.53 12.20 1.20
C ARG A 160 -22.05 12.36 0.92
N ASP A 161 -21.30 12.97 1.84
CA ASP A 161 -19.86 13.16 1.70
C ASP A 161 -19.10 11.82 1.77
N ASN A 162 -19.55 10.86 2.58
CA ASN A 162 -19.00 9.49 2.62
C ASN A 162 -19.23 8.69 1.33
N ILE A 163 -20.39 8.84 0.68
CA ILE A 163 -20.68 8.21 -0.62
C ILE A 163 -19.79 8.81 -1.72
N ILE A 164 -19.50 10.11 -1.62
CA ILE A 164 -18.58 10.75 -2.55
C ILE A 164 -17.16 10.18 -2.36
N ILE A 165 -16.68 10.08 -1.12
CA ILE A 165 -15.36 9.49 -0.79
C ILE A 165 -15.27 8.02 -1.24
N LYS A 166 -16.34 7.22 -1.06
CA LYS A 166 -16.48 5.83 -1.58
C LYS A 166 -16.10 5.71 -3.04
N ARG A 167 -16.78 6.48 -3.89
CA ARG A 167 -16.61 6.46 -5.34
C ARG A 167 -15.20 6.87 -5.76
N ILE A 168 -14.59 7.80 -5.03
CA ILE A 168 -13.25 8.27 -5.31
C ILE A 168 -12.19 7.23 -5.00
N CYS A 169 -12.28 6.55 -3.85
CA CYS A 169 -11.31 5.51 -3.51
C CYS A 169 -11.31 4.39 -4.56
N ILE A 170 -12.50 4.00 -5.06
CA ILE A 170 -12.61 3.05 -6.16
C ILE A 170 -11.93 3.58 -7.42
N VAL A 171 -12.22 4.82 -7.83
CA VAL A 171 -11.58 5.45 -9.00
C VAL A 171 -10.06 5.54 -8.83
N MET A 172 -9.56 5.91 -7.64
CA MET A 172 -8.13 5.96 -7.36
C MET A 172 -7.47 4.58 -7.44
N ILE A 173 -8.11 3.52 -6.91
CA ILE A 173 -7.61 2.15 -6.99
C ILE A 173 -7.54 1.69 -8.46
N VAL A 174 -8.59 1.95 -9.24
CA VAL A 174 -8.66 1.57 -10.66
C VAL A 174 -7.67 2.39 -11.51
N LEU A 175 -7.51 3.68 -11.23
CA LEU A 175 -6.48 4.49 -11.89
C LEU A 175 -5.08 4.02 -11.48
N SER A 176 -4.87 3.62 -10.23
CA SER A 176 -3.56 3.13 -9.77
C SER A 176 -3.17 1.79 -10.42
N SER A 177 -4.14 0.89 -10.65
CA SER A 177 -3.86 -0.39 -11.30
C SER A 177 -3.43 -0.22 -12.77
N LEU A 178 -3.83 0.87 -13.44
CA LEU A 178 -3.42 1.18 -14.80
C LEU A 178 -1.92 1.42 -14.96
N GLY A 179 -1.31 2.17 -14.04
CA GLY A 179 0.12 2.53 -14.17
C GLY A 179 1.06 1.43 -13.71
N ILE A 180 0.62 0.54 -12.81
CA ILE A 180 1.45 -0.54 -12.26
C ILE A 180 1.90 -1.51 -13.35
N ILE A 181 1.04 -1.82 -14.32
CA ILE A 181 1.30 -2.84 -15.35
C ILE A 181 2.35 -2.37 -16.38
N PRO A 182 2.28 -1.16 -16.95
CA PRO A 182 3.37 -0.63 -17.77
C PRO A 182 4.67 -0.47 -16.98
N CYS A 183 4.61 -0.05 -15.71
CA CYS A 183 5.80 0.07 -14.86
C CYS A 183 6.50 -1.27 -14.66
N SER A 184 5.74 -2.36 -14.46
CA SER A 184 6.34 -3.69 -14.30
C SER A 184 7.05 -4.17 -15.56
N PHE A 185 6.52 -3.87 -16.76
CA PHE A 185 7.20 -4.19 -18.02
C PHE A 185 8.51 -3.39 -18.21
N VAL A 186 8.53 -2.12 -17.81
CA VAL A 186 9.77 -1.32 -17.83
C VAL A 186 10.81 -1.91 -16.90
N ILE A 187 10.40 -2.31 -15.69
CA ILE A 187 11.30 -2.94 -14.72
C ILE A 187 11.86 -4.25 -15.27
N VAL A 188 11.00 -5.12 -15.83
CA VAL A 188 11.43 -6.39 -16.44
C VAL A 188 12.39 -6.13 -17.60
N TYR A 189 12.13 -5.13 -18.45
CA TYR A 189 13.02 -4.78 -19.54
C TYR A 189 14.39 -4.29 -19.03
N ILE A 190 14.41 -3.41 -18.02
CA ILE A 190 15.67 -2.92 -17.42
C ILE A 190 16.49 -4.09 -16.84
N MET A 191 15.83 -5.08 -16.25
CA MET A 191 16.49 -6.22 -15.62
C MET A 191 16.97 -7.29 -16.60
N THR A 192 16.15 -7.63 -17.60
CA THR A 192 16.39 -8.79 -18.47
C THR A 192 16.91 -8.40 -19.84
N ASN A 193 16.86 -7.11 -20.18
CA ASN A 193 17.04 -6.58 -21.53
C ASN A 193 16.13 -7.25 -22.58
N TYR A 194 15.05 -7.88 -22.12
CA TYR A 194 14.07 -8.58 -22.94
C TYR A 194 12.69 -7.99 -22.70
N LEU A 195 12.01 -7.66 -23.79
CA LEU A 195 10.62 -7.20 -23.78
C LEU A 195 9.77 -8.20 -24.53
N HIS A 196 8.80 -8.80 -23.84
CA HIS A 196 7.88 -9.74 -24.46
C HIS A 196 6.96 -9.03 -25.45
N TRP A 197 6.67 -9.66 -26.59
CA TRP A 197 5.85 -9.05 -27.66
C TRP A 197 4.44 -8.66 -27.19
N ALA A 198 3.90 -9.35 -26.18
CA ALA A 198 2.58 -9.05 -25.63
C ALA A 198 2.54 -7.78 -24.73
N SER A 199 3.68 -7.21 -24.32
CA SER A 199 3.74 -6.13 -23.33
C SER A 199 2.94 -4.89 -23.73
N TYR A 200 3.04 -4.46 -24.99
CA TYR A 200 2.27 -3.31 -25.49
C TYR A 200 0.77 -3.60 -25.52
N ARG A 201 0.37 -4.81 -25.94
CA ARG A 201 -1.04 -5.20 -26.05
C ARG A 201 -1.71 -5.31 -24.68
N VAL A 202 -1.03 -5.94 -23.71
CA VAL A 202 -1.51 -6.03 -22.32
C VAL A 202 -1.65 -4.64 -21.69
N SER A 203 -0.71 -3.73 -21.99
CA SER A 203 -0.78 -2.34 -21.53
C SER A 203 -2.00 -1.62 -22.10
N TRP A 204 -2.34 -1.80 -23.38
CA TRP A 204 -3.56 -1.22 -23.96
C TRP A 204 -4.86 -1.84 -23.45
N MET A 205 -4.88 -3.16 -23.28
CA MET A 205 -6.06 -3.86 -22.75
C MET A 205 -6.41 -3.38 -21.34
N THR A 206 -5.40 -3.11 -20.51
CA THR A 206 -5.61 -2.61 -19.15
C THR A 206 -6.17 -1.20 -19.15
N VAL A 207 -5.72 -0.31 -20.05
CA VAL A 207 -6.36 1.00 -20.28
C VAL A 207 -7.86 0.84 -20.56
N SER A 208 -8.24 0.00 -21.51
CA SER A 208 -9.64 -0.22 -21.88
C SER A 208 -10.49 -0.83 -20.75
N ILE A 209 -9.95 -1.85 -20.06
CA ILE A 209 -10.64 -2.50 -18.93
C ILE A 209 -10.89 -1.49 -17.81
N SER A 210 -9.92 -0.64 -17.50
CA SER A 210 -10.11 0.36 -16.43
C SER A 210 -11.12 1.43 -16.80
N PHE A 211 -11.23 1.85 -18.06
CA PHE A 211 -12.33 2.75 -18.48
C PHE A 211 -13.68 2.08 -18.30
N ALA A 212 -13.80 0.80 -18.64
CA ALA A 212 -15.03 0.03 -18.40
C ALA A 212 -15.33 -0.06 -16.89
N LEU A 213 -14.34 -0.38 -16.06
CA LEU A 213 -14.49 -0.46 -14.61
C LEU A 213 -14.84 0.88 -13.96
N ILE A 214 -14.24 1.98 -14.41
CA ILE A 214 -14.58 3.34 -13.95
C ILE A 214 -16.04 3.65 -14.31
N THR A 215 -16.44 3.36 -15.54
CA THR A 215 -17.82 3.58 -16.01
C THR A 215 -18.81 2.74 -15.20
N LEU A 216 -18.52 1.46 -14.98
CA LEU A 216 -19.32 0.57 -14.15
C LEU A 216 -19.37 1.04 -12.68
N SER A 217 -18.25 1.51 -12.13
CA SER A 217 -18.21 2.05 -10.76
C SER A 217 -19.04 3.32 -10.59
N SER A 218 -19.26 4.07 -11.68
CA SER A 218 -20.15 5.24 -11.68
C SER A 218 -21.64 4.85 -11.70
N LEU A 219 -21.96 3.68 -12.24
CA LEU A 219 -23.31 3.10 -12.31
C LEU A 219 -23.67 2.28 -11.07
N TYR A 220 -22.67 1.65 -10.43
CA TYR A 220 -22.87 0.82 -9.26
C TYR A 220 -23.10 1.70 -8.00
N HIS A 221 -24.37 1.97 -7.72
CA HIS A 221 -24.82 2.61 -6.49
C HIS A 221 -25.15 1.51 -5.48
N ASP A 222 -24.28 1.30 -4.48
CA ASP A 222 -24.64 1.03 -3.06
C ASP A 222 -23.88 -0.05 -2.24
N ASP A 223 -23.01 -0.92 -2.80
CA ASP A 223 -22.45 -2.04 -1.99
C ASP A 223 -20.95 -1.94 -1.60
N VAL A 224 -20.39 -0.74 -1.38
CA VAL A 224 -19.12 -0.65 -0.60
C VAL A 224 -19.49 -0.53 0.86
N ASP A 225 -19.22 -1.58 1.63
CA ASP A 225 -19.58 -1.67 3.05
C ASP A 225 -19.08 -0.44 3.82
N ASP A 226 -19.96 0.15 4.65
CA ASP A 226 -19.65 1.34 5.45
C ASP A 226 -18.47 1.10 6.42
N ASP A 227 -18.12 -0.16 6.64
CA ASP A 227 -17.01 -0.63 7.46
C ASP A 227 -15.65 -0.51 6.78
N ASP A 228 -15.53 -0.74 5.46
CA ASP A 228 -14.25 -0.59 4.74
C ASP A 228 -13.79 0.87 4.65
N ILE A 229 -14.74 1.80 4.66
CA ILE A 229 -14.42 3.24 4.62
C ILE A 229 -14.31 3.83 6.00
N ARG A 230 -15.05 3.31 6.99
CA ARG A 230 -14.65 3.52 8.38
C ARG A 230 -13.25 2.99 8.63
N PHE A 231 -12.85 1.90 7.98
CA PHE A 231 -11.50 1.34 8.07
C PHE A 231 -10.45 2.23 7.41
N ILE A 232 -10.64 2.68 6.16
CA ILE A 232 -9.73 3.62 5.48
C ILE A 232 -9.67 4.98 6.19
N SER A 233 -10.81 5.50 6.63
CA SER A 233 -10.91 6.76 7.40
C SER A 233 -10.20 6.63 8.76
N LYS A 234 -10.39 5.52 9.48
CA LYS A 234 -9.63 5.21 10.70
C LYS A 234 -8.15 4.96 10.43
N LEU A 235 -7.79 4.41 9.27
CA LEU A 235 -6.40 4.18 8.86
C LEU A 235 -5.69 5.52 8.65
N ILE A 236 -6.30 6.44 7.91
CA ILE A 236 -5.80 7.79 7.68
C ILE A 236 -5.72 8.56 9.01
N VAL A 237 -6.73 8.45 9.88
CA VAL A 237 -6.69 9.03 11.23
C VAL A 237 -5.55 8.44 12.04
N ASN A 238 -5.35 7.12 12.04
CA ASN A 238 -4.27 6.51 12.80
C ASN A 238 -2.90 6.91 12.26
N ILE A 239 -2.75 7.20 10.96
CA ILE A 239 -1.52 7.69 10.33
C ILE A 239 -1.27 9.18 10.66
N VAL A 240 -2.33 9.99 10.74
CA VAL A 240 -2.22 11.41 11.10
C VAL A 240 -2.10 11.59 12.63
N GLU A 241 -2.85 10.83 13.42
CA GLU A 241 -2.74 10.75 14.87
C GLU A 241 -1.47 10.05 15.33
N SER A 242 -0.86 9.16 14.54
CA SER A 242 0.48 8.67 14.89
C SER A 242 1.50 9.80 14.89
N ASN A 243 1.27 10.88 14.14
CA ASN A 243 2.11 12.09 14.19
C ASN A 243 1.72 13.00 15.38
N ASP A 244 0.43 13.18 15.69
CA ASP A 244 0.00 13.99 16.86
C ASP A 244 0.24 13.30 18.22
N ILE A 245 0.17 11.96 18.28
CA ILE A 245 0.50 11.16 19.48
C ILE A 245 2.01 11.12 19.68
N PHE A 246 2.80 11.17 18.59
CA PHE A 246 4.25 11.34 18.69
C PHE A 246 4.62 12.69 19.35
N GLU A 247 3.89 13.78 19.05
CA GLU A 247 4.09 15.08 19.70
C GLU A 247 3.53 15.15 21.14
N ARG A 248 2.36 14.55 21.44
CA ARG A 248 1.76 14.62 22.78
C ARG A 248 2.25 13.56 23.78
N SER A 249 2.72 12.39 23.33
CA SER A 249 3.29 11.36 24.22
C SER A 249 4.71 11.69 24.68
N ALA A 250 5.42 12.58 23.97
CA ALA A 250 6.71 13.14 24.39
C ALA A 250 6.63 13.88 25.74
N GLY A 251 5.42 14.24 26.17
CA GLY A 251 5.19 14.96 27.43
C GLY A 251 5.10 14.10 28.69
N ASN A 252 4.80 12.79 28.65
CA ASN A 252 4.62 12.02 29.90
C ASN A 252 4.84 10.50 29.86
N ILE A 253 5.23 9.90 28.73
CA ILE A 253 5.76 8.53 28.73
C ILE A 253 6.92 8.49 27.72
N ARG A 254 8.17 8.38 28.21
CA ARG A 254 9.33 8.07 27.38
C ARG A 254 9.23 6.61 26.90
N ILE A 255 8.41 6.36 25.88
CA ILE A 255 8.64 5.24 24.96
C ILE A 255 9.53 5.82 23.87
N GLU A 256 10.82 5.52 23.91
CA GLU A 256 11.71 5.85 22.80
C GLU A 256 11.13 5.22 21.53
N VAL A 257 10.90 6.04 20.50
CA VAL A 257 10.24 5.65 19.25
C VAL A 257 11.14 4.76 18.36
N ASN A 258 12.12 4.10 18.97
CA ASN A 258 13.14 3.26 18.35
C ASN A 258 12.90 1.75 18.54
N GLU A 259 11.82 1.33 19.19
CA GLU A 259 11.53 -0.09 19.41
C GLU A 259 10.83 -0.72 18.19
N LEU A 260 11.61 -1.30 17.26
CA LEU A 260 11.06 -2.28 16.31
C LEU A 260 10.50 -3.46 17.10
N GLY A 261 9.28 -3.85 16.78
CA GLY A 261 8.63 -4.90 17.55
C GLY A 261 9.13 -6.29 17.14
N CYS A 262 9.99 -6.90 17.94
CA CYS A 262 10.59 -8.18 17.68
C CYS A 262 10.48 -9.19 18.83
N PHE A 263 10.82 -10.44 18.55
CA PHE A 263 11.05 -11.49 19.54
C PHE A 263 12.47 -11.43 20.08
N PHE A 264 12.68 -12.00 21.26
CA PHE A 264 14.01 -12.30 21.73
C PHE A 264 14.62 -13.44 20.90
N ASP A 265 15.88 -13.32 20.50
CA ASP A 265 16.49 -14.23 19.54
C ASP A 265 16.65 -15.68 20.07
N LYS A 266 16.64 -15.86 21.39
CA LYS A 266 16.64 -17.19 22.03
C LYS A 266 15.24 -17.73 22.32
N THR A 267 14.18 -17.07 21.85
CA THR A 267 12.82 -17.59 21.95
C THR A 267 12.69 -18.87 21.13
N ASN A 268 12.11 -19.91 21.70
CA ASN A 268 11.94 -21.20 21.03
C ASN A 268 10.79 -21.13 20.02
N ILE A 269 11.03 -21.61 18.81
CA ILE A 269 10.05 -21.70 17.72
C ILE A 269 9.69 -23.16 17.53
N THR A 270 8.41 -23.43 17.30
CA THR A 270 7.93 -24.77 16.98
C THR A 270 8.05 -25.04 15.48
N LEU A 271 8.91 -25.98 15.11
CA LEU A 271 9.11 -26.43 13.74
C LEU A 271 7.95 -27.32 13.25
N ALA A 272 7.92 -27.59 11.94
CA ALA A 272 6.91 -28.43 11.31
C ALA A 272 6.85 -29.88 11.82
N ASP A 273 7.92 -30.40 12.41
CA ASP A 273 8.00 -31.73 13.03
C ASP A 273 7.56 -31.72 14.51
N GLY A 274 7.20 -30.55 15.05
CA GLY A 274 6.82 -30.35 16.45
C GLY A 274 8.00 -30.15 17.40
N SER A 275 9.24 -30.27 16.93
CA SER A 275 10.42 -29.94 17.71
C SER A 275 10.51 -28.43 17.95
N MET A 276 11.25 -28.04 18.99
CA MET A 276 11.47 -26.64 19.33
C MET A 276 12.95 -26.27 19.20
N ARG A 277 13.25 -25.18 18.51
CA ARG A 277 14.61 -24.61 18.39
C ARG A 277 14.59 -23.11 18.63
N PRO A 278 15.67 -22.53 19.18
CA PRO A 278 15.75 -21.08 19.36
C PRO A 278 15.74 -20.36 17.99
N LEU A 279 15.11 -19.19 17.95
CA LEU A 279 14.90 -18.39 16.73
C LEU A 279 16.20 -18.03 16.01
N ASN A 280 17.30 -17.83 16.74
CA ASN A 280 18.62 -17.56 16.17
C ASN A 280 19.18 -18.70 15.30
N LEU A 281 18.66 -19.92 15.43
CA LEU A 281 19.05 -21.07 14.62
C LEU A 281 18.08 -21.35 13.47
N LEU A 282 17.00 -20.57 13.34
CA LEU A 282 16.03 -20.71 12.26
C LEU A 282 16.63 -20.15 10.96
N THR A 283 16.45 -20.88 9.86
CA THR A 283 16.92 -20.42 8.54
C THR A 283 15.76 -20.16 7.58
N VAL A 284 15.98 -19.23 6.64
CA VAL A 284 15.00 -18.94 5.59
C VAL A 284 14.78 -20.18 4.76
N GLY A 285 13.52 -20.52 4.55
CA GLY A 285 13.10 -21.69 3.80
C GLY A 285 12.76 -22.93 4.64
N GLU A 286 13.06 -22.94 5.94
CA GLU A 286 12.61 -24.01 6.84
C GLU A 286 11.09 -23.98 7.06
N GLU A 287 10.51 -25.14 7.39
CA GLU A 287 9.10 -25.26 7.71
C GLU A 287 8.84 -25.14 9.22
N VAL A 288 7.92 -24.26 9.58
CA VAL A 288 7.46 -24.02 10.96
C VAL A 288 5.97 -24.30 11.10
N LEU A 289 5.50 -24.51 12.32
CA LEU A 289 4.07 -24.59 12.58
C LEU A 289 3.46 -23.19 12.74
N VAL A 290 2.34 -22.99 12.06
CA VAL A 290 1.53 -21.78 12.09
C VAL A 290 0.08 -22.12 12.42
N TYR A 291 -0.65 -21.12 12.87
CA TYR A 291 -2.07 -21.21 13.21
C TYR A 291 -2.94 -20.75 12.03
N LEU A 292 -3.95 -21.55 11.68
CA LEU A 292 -5.01 -21.17 10.74
C LEU A 292 -6.23 -20.64 11.48
N SER A 293 -6.93 -19.68 10.88
CA SER A 293 -8.24 -19.20 11.34
C SER A 293 -9.30 -20.30 11.44
N SER A 294 -9.12 -21.43 10.75
CA SER A 294 -9.96 -22.64 10.85
C SER A 294 -9.80 -23.42 12.16
N GLY A 295 -8.89 -23.00 13.03
CA GLY A 295 -8.65 -23.62 14.34
C GLY A 295 -7.72 -24.83 14.29
N LYS A 296 -6.96 -25.00 13.19
CA LYS A 296 -5.95 -26.05 13.03
C LYS A 296 -4.56 -25.45 12.89
N THR A 297 -3.54 -26.24 13.21
CA THR A 297 -2.14 -25.90 12.88
C THR A 297 -1.79 -26.40 11.48
N GLN A 298 -0.97 -25.66 10.76
CA GLN A 298 -0.45 -26.03 9.44
C GLN A 298 1.06 -25.79 9.38
N LYS A 299 1.75 -26.51 8.49
CA LYS A 299 3.15 -26.26 8.14
C LYS A 299 3.25 -25.06 7.19
N SER A 300 4.16 -24.15 7.47
CA SER A 300 4.44 -23.00 6.62
C SER A 300 5.92 -22.76 6.49
N ARG A 301 6.35 -22.32 5.31
CA ARG A 301 7.73 -21.97 5.05
C ARG A 301 8.07 -20.60 5.61
N VAL A 302 9.23 -20.48 6.23
CA VAL A 302 9.80 -19.19 6.63
C VAL A 302 10.28 -18.46 5.37
N LEU A 303 9.61 -17.36 5.02
CA LEU A 303 9.87 -16.60 3.80
C LEU A 303 11.10 -15.71 3.94
N THR A 304 11.28 -15.10 5.12
CA THR A 304 12.43 -14.26 5.46
C THR A 304 12.50 -14.07 6.97
N ILE A 305 13.67 -13.66 7.49
CA ILE A 305 13.89 -13.34 8.91
C ILE A 305 14.58 -11.99 8.99
N PHE A 306 14.00 -11.06 9.73
CA PHE A 306 14.59 -9.75 9.99
C PHE A 306 15.35 -9.79 11.31
N HIS A 307 16.66 -9.55 11.26
CA HIS A 307 17.53 -9.50 12.43
C HIS A 307 18.01 -8.07 12.67
N HIS A 308 17.91 -7.60 13.91
CA HIS A 308 18.43 -6.30 14.32
C HIS A 308 19.25 -6.43 15.60
N GLN A 309 20.47 -5.90 15.58
CA GLN A 309 21.28 -5.78 16.79
C GLN A 309 21.02 -4.43 17.45
N ARG A 310 20.79 -4.43 18.76
CA ARG A 310 20.45 -3.24 19.53
C ARG A 310 21.28 -3.16 20.82
N SER A 311 21.76 -1.95 21.12
CA SER A 311 22.54 -1.65 22.32
C SER A 311 21.72 -1.81 23.60
N SER A 312 20.43 -1.49 23.54
CA SER A 312 19.44 -1.68 24.60
C SER A 312 18.10 -2.08 23.99
N VAL A 313 17.45 -3.08 24.57
CA VAL A 313 16.10 -3.52 24.17
C VAL A 313 15.24 -3.72 25.41
N ARG A 314 14.07 -3.09 25.38
CA ARG A 314 12.99 -3.31 26.33
C ARG A 314 12.17 -4.54 25.93
N PHE A 315 12.02 -5.47 26.85
CA PHE A 315 11.17 -6.64 26.68
C PHE A 315 10.08 -6.70 27.74
N LEU A 316 8.94 -7.26 27.35
CA LEU A 316 7.91 -7.76 28.24
C LEU A 316 8.04 -9.28 28.34
N GLU A 317 8.06 -9.77 29.57
CA GLU A 317 7.99 -11.19 29.91
C GLU A 317 6.58 -11.53 30.38
N ILE A 318 5.86 -12.27 29.55
CA ILE A 318 4.48 -12.69 29.83
C ILE A 318 4.52 -14.10 30.40
N TYR A 319 4.13 -14.24 31.66
CA TYR A 319 4.02 -15.52 32.35
C TYR A 319 2.59 -16.05 32.27
N THR A 320 2.45 -17.32 31.93
CA THR A 320 1.16 -18.00 31.81
C THR A 320 1.04 -19.18 32.77
N VAL A 321 -0.19 -19.54 33.13
CA VAL A 321 -0.46 -20.76 33.93
C VAL A 321 0.20 -21.99 33.27
N ASN A 322 0.82 -22.84 34.09
CA ASN A 322 1.42 -24.12 33.70
C ASN A 322 2.57 -24.03 32.65
N LYS A 323 3.26 -22.89 32.55
CA LYS A 323 4.52 -22.76 31.80
C LYS A 323 5.64 -22.27 32.70
N GLN A 324 6.81 -22.90 32.57
CA GLN A 324 8.01 -22.53 33.33
C GLN A 324 8.74 -21.33 32.70
N GLU A 325 8.78 -21.23 31.37
CA GLU A 325 9.43 -20.12 30.67
C GLU A 325 8.43 -19.05 30.22
N PRO A 326 8.74 -17.75 30.43
CA PRO A 326 7.90 -16.67 29.94
C PRO A 326 8.04 -16.51 28.42
N LEU A 327 7.00 -15.95 27.79
CA LEU A 327 7.14 -15.43 26.44
C LEU A 327 7.75 -14.04 26.52
N ARG A 328 8.95 -13.89 25.93
CA ARG A 328 9.70 -12.63 25.90
C ARG A 328 9.61 -11.98 24.53
N LEU A 329 9.00 -10.80 24.47
CA LEU A 329 8.87 -10.01 23.26
C LEU A 329 8.85 -8.51 23.59
N THR A 330 9.12 -7.70 22.59
CA THR A 330 9.04 -6.24 22.73
C THR A 330 7.59 -5.74 22.93
N PRO A 331 7.38 -4.56 23.55
CA PRO A 331 6.05 -4.00 23.84
C PRO A 331 5.10 -3.86 22.65
N LEU A 332 5.64 -3.62 21.45
CA LEU A 332 4.88 -3.41 20.21
C LEU A 332 4.67 -4.67 19.38
N HIS A 333 5.14 -5.82 19.85
CA HIS A 333 4.96 -7.08 19.15
C HIS A 333 3.59 -7.70 19.48
N SER A 334 2.90 -8.23 18.45
CA SER A 334 1.50 -8.67 18.57
C SER A 334 1.37 -10.14 18.90
N ILE A 335 0.51 -10.48 19.87
CA ILE A 335 0.19 -11.86 20.26
C ILE A 335 -1.30 -12.13 20.20
N LEU A 336 -1.70 -13.39 19.99
CA LEU A 336 -3.10 -13.78 19.94
C LEU A 336 -3.68 -13.86 21.35
N ILE A 337 -4.69 -13.04 21.66
CA ILE A 337 -5.30 -12.95 22.99
C ILE A 337 -6.82 -13.00 22.98
N LYS A 338 -7.39 -13.30 24.14
CA LYS A 338 -8.78 -13.05 24.52
C LYS A 338 -8.82 -12.25 25.80
N LYS A 339 -9.52 -11.13 25.75
CA LYS A 339 -9.74 -10.29 26.94
C LYS A 339 -10.65 -11.01 27.92
N ASN A 340 -10.34 -10.91 29.20
CA ASN A 340 -11.20 -11.40 30.28
C ASN A 340 -12.37 -10.45 30.55
N THR A 341 -13.19 -10.19 29.52
CA THR A 341 -14.36 -9.32 29.62
C THR A 341 -15.55 -9.96 28.93
N LYS A 342 -16.75 -9.83 29.54
CA LYS A 342 -18.00 -10.40 29.00
C LYS A 342 -18.40 -9.86 27.62
N LYS A 343 -17.83 -8.72 27.20
CA LYS A 343 -18.17 -8.03 25.95
C LYS A 343 -17.38 -8.51 24.73
N GLN A 344 -16.31 -9.30 24.89
CA GLN A 344 -15.43 -9.69 23.79
C GLN A 344 -15.21 -11.21 23.79
N SER A 345 -16.04 -11.92 23.02
CA SER A 345 -16.05 -13.38 22.95
C SER A 345 -15.00 -13.97 21.99
N SER A 346 -14.45 -13.16 21.07
CA SER A 346 -13.53 -13.60 20.02
C SER A 346 -12.05 -13.30 20.31
N PHE A 347 -11.19 -14.21 19.87
CA PHE A 347 -9.73 -14.11 19.92
C PHE A 347 -9.23 -13.09 18.87
N HIS A 348 -8.26 -12.25 19.20
CA HIS A 348 -7.67 -11.28 18.27
C HIS A 348 -6.21 -11.01 18.60
N TYR A 349 -5.44 -10.52 17.61
CA TYR A 349 -4.07 -10.08 17.83
C TYR A 349 -4.06 -8.71 18.53
N SER A 350 -3.31 -8.61 19.63
CA SER A 350 -3.10 -7.37 20.38
C SER A 350 -1.62 -7.20 20.71
N PHE A 351 -1.17 -5.94 20.81
CA PHE A 351 0.19 -5.63 21.24
C PHE A 351 0.44 -6.09 22.68
N ALA A 352 1.67 -6.53 22.95
CA ALA A 352 2.10 -7.04 24.25
C ALA A 352 1.86 -6.06 25.40
N HIS A 353 2.13 -4.77 25.21
CA HIS A 353 1.90 -3.75 26.25
C HIS A 353 0.43 -3.57 26.63
N LYS A 354 -0.51 -4.05 25.80
CA LYS A 354 -1.95 -4.01 26.08
C LYS A 354 -2.45 -5.26 26.78
N VAL A 355 -1.61 -6.26 26.98
CA VAL A 355 -1.95 -7.50 27.68
C VAL A 355 -2.02 -7.19 29.17
N ALA A 356 -3.07 -7.68 29.83
CA ALA A 356 -3.25 -7.52 31.26
C ALA A 356 -3.25 -8.88 31.96
N ILE A 357 -2.88 -8.89 33.25
CA ILE A 357 -3.02 -10.06 34.10
C ILE A 357 -4.49 -10.50 34.10
N GLY A 358 -4.72 -11.79 33.88
CA GLY A 358 -6.06 -12.37 33.74
C GLY A 358 -6.55 -12.51 32.30
N ASP A 359 -5.93 -11.89 31.30
CA ASP A 359 -6.20 -12.18 29.89
C ASP A 359 -5.79 -13.61 29.53
N PHE A 360 -6.29 -14.13 28.42
CA PHE A 360 -5.94 -15.46 27.91
C PHE A 360 -5.12 -15.36 26.64
N VAL A 361 -4.02 -16.11 26.56
CA VAL A 361 -3.24 -16.37 25.35
C VAL A 361 -3.46 -17.80 24.88
N PHE A 362 -3.10 -18.12 23.65
CA PHE A 362 -3.42 -19.43 23.03
C PHE A 362 -2.17 -20.24 22.74
N SER A 363 -2.17 -21.51 23.14
CA SER A 363 -1.15 -22.47 22.73
C SER A 363 -1.36 -22.95 21.29
N SER A 364 -0.41 -23.72 20.76
CA SER A 364 -0.54 -24.39 19.45
C SER A 364 -1.81 -25.25 19.35
N GLU A 365 -2.19 -25.91 20.45
CA GLU A 365 -3.40 -26.74 20.58
C GLU A 365 -4.67 -25.93 20.89
N LEU A 366 -4.65 -24.60 20.72
CA LEU A 366 -5.75 -23.70 21.06
C LEU A 366 -6.19 -23.72 22.54
N LYS A 367 -5.36 -24.27 23.44
CA LYS A 367 -5.65 -24.19 24.87
C LYS A 367 -5.44 -22.75 25.34
N SER A 368 -6.48 -22.20 25.97
CA SER A 368 -6.43 -20.86 26.56
C SER A 368 -5.61 -20.90 27.85
N LEU A 369 -4.48 -20.23 27.85
CA LEU A 369 -3.59 -20.10 28.99
C LEU A 369 -3.77 -18.71 29.59
N ARG A 370 -4.13 -18.65 30.87
CA ARG A 370 -4.33 -17.38 31.58
C ARG A 370 -2.98 -16.73 31.88
N VAL A 371 -2.88 -15.43 31.64
CA VAL A 371 -1.72 -14.61 32.02
C VAL A 371 -1.75 -14.38 33.52
N ILE A 372 -0.68 -14.76 34.21
CA ILE A 372 -0.55 -14.68 35.67
C ILE A 372 0.34 -13.53 36.12
N ASN A 373 1.32 -13.15 35.31
CA ASN A 373 2.26 -12.09 35.63
C ASN A 373 2.85 -11.49 34.35
N ILE A 374 3.22 -10.22 34.40
CA ILE A 374 3.90 -9.50 33.33
C ILE A 374 5.04 -8.73 33.97
N LYS A 375 6.27 -9.02 33.53
CA LYS A 375 7.46 -8.28 33.97
C LYS A 375 8.03 -7.50 32.80
N GLU A 376 8.62 -6.36 33.10
CA GLU A 376 9.34 -5.57 32.14
C GLU A 376 10.83 -5.63 32.46
N ILE A 377 11.66 -5.91 31.46
CA ILE A 377 13.10 -5.99 31.60
C ILE A 377 13.78 -5.21 30.46
N ILE A 378 14.97 -4.69 30.74
CA ILE A 378 15.82 -4.07 29.73
C ILE A 378 17.10 -4.91 29.64
N LEU A 379 17.40 -5.37 28.43
CA LEU A 379 18.62 -6.13 28.15
C LEU A 379 19.51 -5.36 27.19
N TYR A 380 20.81 -5.34 27.49
CA TYR A 380 21.80 -4.66 26.67
C TYR A 380 22.46 -5.61 25.66
N ASN A 381 22.89 -5.05 24.53
CA ASN A 381 23.60 -5.75 23.46
C ASN A 381 22.91 -7.05 23.01
N GLN A 382 21.62 -6.96 22.69
CA GLN A 382 20.84 -8.12 22.24
C GLN A 382 20.52 -8.05 20.75
N THR A 383 20.48 -9.23 20.13
CA THR A 383 19.85 -9.41 18.81
C THR A 383 18.36 -9.63 19.02
N ILE A 384 17.56 -9.00 18.19
CA ILE A 384 16.12 -9.21 18.11
C ILE A 384 15.74 -9.62 16.70
N SER A 385 14.77 -10.53 16.61
CA SER A 385 14.48 -11.21 15.36
C SER A 385 12.97 -11.32 15.12
N THR A 386 12.56 -11.19 13.87
CA THR A 386 11.17 -11.43 13.45
C THR A 386 11.13 -12.25 12.17
N PRO A 387 10.69 -13.52 12.26
CA PRO A 387 10.46 -14.34 11.08
C PRO A 387 9.12 -13.97 10.43
N LEU A 388 9.07 -14.04 9.10
CA LEU A 388 7.87 -13.86 8.30
C LEU A 388 7.47 -15.18 7.65
N THR A 389 6.26 -15.64 7.93
CA THR A 389 5.61 -16.79 7.28
C THR A 389 4.56 -16.32 6.29
N PHE A 390 4.09 -17.22 5.41
CA PHE A 390 3.01 -16.87 4.49
C PHE A 390 1.70 -16.55 5.22
N GLU A 391 1.37 -17.21 6.33
CA GLU A 391 0.15 -16.98 7.11
C GLU A 391 0.28 -15.76 8.05
N GLY A 392 1.48 -15.19 8.14
CA GLY A 392 1.77 -13.99 8.93
C GLY A 392 1.67 -14.20 10.45
N ASN A 393 1.73 -15.45 10.89
CA ASN A 393 1.80 -15.82 12.30
C ASN A 393 2.76 -16.99 12.50
N ILE A 394 3.16 -17.21 13.76
CA ILE A 394 4.14 -18.22 14.14
C ILE A 394 3.86 -18.72 15.56
N ILE A 395 4.31 -19.94 15.87
CA ILE A 395 4.21 -20.52 17.21
C ILE A 395 5.56 -20.39 17.91
N VAL A 396 5.57 -19.64 19.02
CA VAL A 396 6.75 -19.30 19.84
C VAL A 396 6.52 -19.68 21.30
N ASN A 397 7.46 -20.39 21.92
CA ASN A 397 7.32 -20.99 23.24
C ASN A 397 5.97 -21.72 23.39
N ASN A 398 5.52 -22.41 22.33
CA ASN A 398 4.21 -23.04 22.25
C ASN A 398 3.01 -22.07 22.47
N LEU A 399 3.12 -20.83 22.00
CA LEU A 399 2.06 -19.80 21.98
C LEU A 399 1.94 -19.19 20.58
N ILE A 400 0.72 -18.82 20.19
CA ILE A 400 0.45 -18.21 18.88
C ILE A 400 0.77 -16.71 18.94
N ALA A 401 1.70 -16.28 18.09
CA ALA A 401 2.11 -14.89 17.93
C ALA A 401 2.05 -14.44 16.47
N SER A 402 1.96 -13.13 16.26
CA SER A 402 1.99 -12.54 14.92
C SER A 402 3.43 -12.51 14.40
N CYS A 403 3.63 -12.59 13.08
CA CYS A 403 4.92 -12.23 12.45
C CYS A 403 5.10 -10.70 12.33
N TYR A 404 4.20 -9.92 12.91
CA TYR A 404 4.08 -8.48 12.67
C TYR A 404 4.05 -7.74 13.98
N ALA A 405 4.63 -6.55 13.93
CA ALA A 405 4.67 -5.64 15.05
C ALA A 405 4.53 -4.20 14.61
N THR A 406 4.51 -3.28 15.58
CA THR A 406 4.35 -1.81 15.38
C THR A 406 2.95 -1.41 14.91
N TYR A 407 2.35 -2.16 13.99
CA TYR A 407 0.99 -1.97 13.48
C TYR A 407 0.12 -3.21 13.67
N ARG A 408 -1.19 -3.07 13.44
CA ARG A 408 -2.17 -4.15 13.63
C ARG A 408 -1.90 -5.29 12.65
N HIS A 409 -1.94 -6.53 13.14
CA HIS A 409 -1.74 -7.76 12.36
C HIS A 409 -2.49 -7.75 11.01
N LYS A 410 -3.82 -7.52 11.00
CA LYS A 410 -4.63 -7.55 9.76
C LYS A 410 -4.13 -6.55 8.70
N PHE A 411 -3.68 -5.38 9.14
CA PHE A 411 -3.16 -4.35 8.24
C PHE A 411 -1.80 -4.74 7.66
N MET A 412 -0.85 -5.13 8.53
CA MET A 412 0.48 -5.55 8.08
C MET A 412 0.39 -6.77 7.18
N HIS A 413 -0.46 -7.73 7.54
CA HIS A 413 -0.73 -8.90 6.71
C HIS A 413 -1.23 -8.50 5.31
N MET A 414 -2.21 -7.60 5.21
CA MET A 414 -2.68 -7.12 3.91
C MET A 414 -1.58 -6.39 3.11
N LEU A 415 -0.82 -5.51 3.77
CA LEU A 415 0.27 -4.75 3.13
C LEU A 415 1.40 -5.65 2.61
N THR A 416 1.76 -6.70 3.36
CA THR A 416 2.84 -7.62 2.98
C THR A 416 2.38 -8.68 1.99
N LEU A 417 1.13 -8.66 1.51
CA LEU A 417 0.62 -9.66 0.58
C LEU A 417 1.45 -9.75 -0.72
N PRO A 418 1.83 -8.63 -1.40
CA PRO A 418 2.70 -8.71 -2.57
C PRO A 418 4.08 -9.31 -2.23
N LEU A 419 4.66 -8.92 -1.09
CA LEU A 419 5.96 -9.43 -0.63
C LEU A 419 5.92 -10.94 -0.34
N ARG A 420 4.85 -11.42 0.29
CA ARG A 420 4.69 -12.84 0.64
C ARG A 420 4.51 -13.72 -0.60
N TYR A 421 3.70 -13.28 -1.55
CA TYR A 421 3.58 -13.96 -2.85
C TYR A 421 4.90 -13.92 -3.63
N TRP A 422 5.65 -12.83 -3.55
CA TRP A 422 6.96 -12.70 -4.19
C TRP A 422 7.95 -13.74 -3.67
N TYR A 423 8.10 -13.87 -2.36
CA TYR A 423 8.99 -14.88 -1.76
C TYR A 423 8.55 -16.32 -2.03
N GLN A 424 7.27 -16.55 -2.33
CA GLN A 424 6.76 -17.88 -2.68
C GLN A 424 7.05 -18.27 -4.15
N ILE A 425 7.29 -17.30 -5.02
CA ILE A 425 7.71 -17.53 -6.41
C ILE A 425 9.24 -17.59 -6.41
N GLU A 426 9.83 -18.79 -6.38
CA GLU A 426 11.30 -19.04 -6.29
C GLU A 426 12.14 -18.52 -7.49
N MET A 427 11.69 -17.54 -8.26
CA MET A 427 12.27 -17.20 -9.57
C MET A 427 13.02 -15.86 -9.65
N PHE A 428 13.36 -15.17 -8.54
CA PHE A 428 14.17 -13.93 -8.64
C PHE A 428 15.04 -13.69 -7.39
N SER A 429 16.08 -14.50 -7.21
CA SER A 429 17.06 -14.38 -6.11
C SER A 429 17.98 -13.13 -6.18
N HIS A 430 17.95 -12.34 -7.25
CA HIS A 430 18.90 -11.22 -7.46
C HIS A 430 18.35 -9.81 -7.19
N PHE A 431 17.05 -9.63 -6.92
CA PHE A 431 16.46 -8.30 -6.65
C PHE A 431 16.54 -7.86 -5.17
N ASN A 432 17.19 -8.67 -4.32
CA ASN A 432 17.18 -8.58 -2.86
C ASN A 432 17.80 -7.28 -2.28
N TYR A 433 18.54 -6.51 -3.07
CA TYR A 433 19.27 -5.35 -2.53
C TYR A 433 18.44 -4.06 -2.50
N PHE A 434 17.46 -3.87 -3.37
CA PHE A 434 16.82 -2.55 -3.55
C PHE A 434 15.64 -2.28 -2.60
N ILE A 435 14.73 -3.25 -2.43
CA ILE A 435 13.54 -3.09 -1.57
C ILE A 435 13.91 -3.13 -0.07
N VAL A 436 14.86 -4.00 0.30
CA VAL A 436 15.37 -4.09 1.69
C VAL A 436 16.07 -2.79 2.07
N HIS A 437 16.90 -2.23 1.20
CA HIS A 437 17.49 -0.91 1.42
C HIS A 437 16.44 0.20 1.48
N LEU A 438 15.31 0.13 0.78
CA LEU A 438 14.30 1.19 0.86
C LEU A 438 13.57 1.20 2.21
N ILE A 439 13.34 0.02 2.81
CA ILE A 439 12.75 -0.13 4.15
C ILE A 439 13.77 0.25 5.24
N ASP A 440 15.04 -0.15 5.08
CA ASP A 440 16.14 0.26 5.99
C ASP A 440 16.53 1.74 5.82
N PHE A 441 16.39 2.32 4.64
CA PHE A 441 16.63 3.74 4.37
C PHE A 441 15.55 4.60 5.01
N TYR A 442 14.28 4.16 4.96
CA TYR A 442 13.20 4.82 5.69
C TYR A 442 13.35 4.69 7.22
N SER A 443 13.98 3.61 7.71
CA SER A 443 14.30 3.45 9.14
C SER A 443 15.49 4.30 9.58
N LYS A 444 16.45 4.57 8.68
CA LYS A 444 17.60 5.46 8.93
C LYS A 444 17.30 6.96 8.78
N ILE A 445 16.29 7.36 8.01
CA ILE A 445 15.95 8.78 7.78
C ILE A 445 15.28 9.45 9.00
N ASN A 446 14.82 8.68 9.99
CA ASN A 446 14.25 9.21 11.23
C ASN A 446 15.20 9.08 12.45
N PHE A 447 16.51 9.25 12.23
CA PHE A 447 17.50 9.47 13.30
C PHE A 447 18.04 10.89 13.27
#